data_AF-A0A1X0ZX59-F1
#
_entry.id   AF-A0A1X0ZX59-F1
#
_cell.length_a   1.000
_cell.length_b   1.000
_cell.length_c   1.000
_cell.angle_alpha   90.00
_cell.angle_beta   90.00
_cell.angle_gamma   90.00
#
_symmetry.space_group_name_H-M   'P 1'
#
loop_
_entity.id
_entity.type
_entity.pdbx_description
1 polymer ?
#
loop_
_entity_poly.entity_id
_entity_poly.type
_entity_poly.pdbx_seq_one_letter_code
_entity_poly.pdbx_strand_id
1 'polypeptide(L)'
;MPMYLSGHWNHMFEGEEHERMTRVVIDVEAKKLVFAQVQRIRSIASSYTEALQPEMLDLADSIENANSDLFDDPSDFGLVVTEGIPEWASNLV
;
A
#
# COMPACT_ATOMS: atom_id res chain seq x y z
N MET A 1 7.24 -8.74 18.04
CA MET A 1 6.26 -7.68 17.76
C MET A 1 5.90 -7.81 16.29
N PRO A 2 4.63 -7.62 15.89
CA PRO A 2 4.28 -7.64 14.47
C PRO A 2 5.07 -6.55 13.75
N MET A 3 5.62 -6.89 12.59
CA MET A 3 6.35 -5.94 11.73
C MET A 3 5.51 -5.67 10.49
N TYR A 4 5.33 -4.40 10.19
CA TYR A 4 4.61 -3.94 9.02
C TYR A 4 5.55 -3.17 8.10
N LEU A 5 5.33 -3.26 6.80
CA LEU A 5 5.85 -2.29 5.84
C LEU A 5 4.74 -1.29 5.57
N SER A 6 5.07 0.00 5.66
CA SER A 6 4.13 1.04 5.30
C SER A 6 4.80 2.17 4.56
N GLY A 7 4.06 2.83 3.67
CA GLY A 7 4.61 3.91 2.88
C GLY A 7 3.75 4.26 1.68
N HIS A 8 4.33 5.09 0.82
CA HIS A 8 3.68 5.58 -0.39
C HIS A 8 4.09 4.73 -1.59
N TRP A 9 3.13 4.38 -2.45
CA TRP A 9 3.39 3.60 -3.64
C TRP A 9 2.52 4.09 -4.80
N ASN A 10 3.14 4.45 -5.92
CA ASN A 10 2.42 4.72 -7.18
C ASN A 10 1.97 3.41 -7.83
N HIS A 11 0.67 3.28 -8.07
CA HIS A 11 0.08 2.11 -8.73
C HIS A 11 -0.75 2.50 -9.93
N MET A 12 -0.63 1.73 -11.01
CA MET A 12 -1.44 1.86 -12.21
C MET A 12 -2.54 0.80 -12.15
N PHE A 13 -3.73 1.21 -11.70
CA PHE A 13 -4.87 0.29 -11.60
C PHE A 13 -5.37 -0.13 -12.98
N GLU A 14 -5.89 -1.36 -13.06
CA GLU A 14 -6.49 -1.86 -14.30
C GLU A 14 -7.60 -0.93 -14.82
N GLY A 15 -7.50 -0.50 -16.09
CA GLY A 15 -8.49 0.33 -16.75
C GLY A 15 -8.40 1.84 -16.46
N GLU A 16 -7.45 2.27 -15.62
CA GLU A 16 -7.14 3.69 -15.44
C GLU A 16 -6.12 4.17 -16.48
N GLU A 17 -6.19 5.45 -16.87
CA GLU A 17 -5.23 6.06 -17.81
C GLU A 17 -3.99 6.63 -17.09
N HIS A 18 -4.04 6.76 -15.76
CA HIS A 18 -3.01 7.42 -14.97
C HIS A 18 -2.74 6.67 -13.66
N GLU A 19 -1.45 6.67 -13.28
CA GLU A 19 -1.03 6.18 -11.97
C GLU A 19 -1.68 6.99 -10.85
N ARG A 20 -2.05 6.29 -9.78
CA ARG A 20 -2.55 6.88 -8.56
C ARG A 20 -1.55 6.65 -7.44
N MET A 21 -1.36 7.67 -6.62
CA MET A 21 -0.60 7.52 -5.39
C MET A 21 -1.44 6.73 -4.40
N THR A 22 -0.84 5.68 -3.85
CA THR A 22 -1.43 4.86 -2.79
C THR A 22 -0.61 4.98 -1.51
N ARG A 23 -1.21 4.57 -0.40
CA ARG A 23 -0.51 4.28 0.85
C ARG A 23 -0.86 2.86 1.24
N VAL A 24 0.13 2.04 1.52
CA VAL A 24 -0.06 0.61 1.79
C VAL A 24 0.42 0.26 3.19
N VAL A 25 -0.20 -0.77 3.77
CA VAL A 25 0.28 -1.47 4.96
C VAL A 25 0.35 -2.94 4.61
N ILE A 26 1.54 -3.52 4.73
CA ILE A 26 1.83 -4.91 4.40
C ILE A 26 2.30 -5.59 5.67
N ASP A 27 1.73 -6.74 5.99
CA ASP A 27 2.21 -7.62 7.04
C ASP A 27 3.44 -8.38 6.54
N VAL A 28 4.58 -8.19 7.21
CA VAL A 28 5.86 -8.80 6.80
C VAL A 28 5.88 -10.30 7.05
N GLU A 29 5.22 -10.77 8.10
CA GLU A 29 5.20 -12.19 8.46
C GLU A 29 4.30 -12.96 7.49
N ALA A 30 3.12 -12.42 7.20
CA ALA A 30 2.17 -13.02 6.25
C ALA A 30 2.54 -12.73 4.78
N LYS A 31 3.43 -11.77 4.52
CA LYS A 31 3.75 -11.20 3.20
C LYS A 31 2.51 -10.76 2.42
N LYS A 32 1.58 -10.08 3.11
CA LYS A 32 0.27 -9.73 2.56
C LYS A 32 -0.06 -8.27 2.76
N LEU A 33 -0.67 -7.66 1.74
CA LEU A 33 -1.32 -6.38 1.88
C LEU A 33 -2.50 -6.52 2.87
N VAL A 34 -2.45 -5.77 3.96
CA VAL A 34 -3.51 -5.78 4.99
C VAL A 34 -4.41 -4.54 4.92
N PHE A 35 -3.88 -3.43 4.40
CA PHE A 35 -4.66 -2.20 4.24
C PHE A 35 -4.06 -1.31 3.16
N ALA A 36 -4.91 -0.55 2.46
CA ALA A 36 -4.45 0.49 1.56
C ALA A 36 -5.43 1.66 1.48
N GLN A 37 -4.89 2.84 1.17
CA GLN A 37 -5.65 4.01 0.76
C GLN A 37 -5.20 4.49 -0.61
N VAL A 38 -6.15 4.95 -1.41
CA VAL A 38 -5.91 5.50 -2.75
C VAL A 38 -6.18 6.99 -2.73
N GLN A 39 -5.26 7.78 -3.30
CA GLN A 39 -5.49 9.20 -3.49
C GLN A 39 -6.52 9.41 -4.62
N ARG A 40 -7.73 9.85 -4.26
CA ARG A 40 -8.83 10.05 -5.23
C ARG A 40 -8.65 11.27 -6.13
N ILE A 41 -8.01 12.33 -5.63
CA ILE A 41 -7.76 13.58 -6.34
C ILE A 41 -6.28 13.93 -6.22
N ARG A 42 -5.51 13.76 -7.32
CA ARG A 42 -4.05 13.92 -7.34
C ARG A 42 -3.57 15.26 -6.75
N SER A 43 -4.30 16.34 -6.99
CA SER A 43 -3.95 17.69 -6.51
C SER A 43 -4.29 17.94 -5.04
N ILE A 44 -4.98 17.03 -4.35
CA ILE A 44 -5.44 17.20 -2.97
C ILE A 44 -4.80 16.11 -2.10
N ALA A 45 -3.82 16.48 -1.27
CA ALA A 45 -3.10 15.52 -0.42
C ALA A 45 -3.99 14.84 0.64
N SER A 46 -5.14 15.42 0.98
CA SER A 46 -6.11 14.87 1.93
C SER A 46 -7.19 13.99 1.29
N SER A 47 -7.14 13.74 -0.02
CA SER A 47 -8.16 12.96 -0.72
C SER A 47 -7.91 11.44 -0.66
N TYR A 48 -7.15 10.96 0.31
CA TYR A 48 -6.96 9.53 0.50
C TYR A 48 -8.23 8.95 1.09
N THR A 49 -8.72 7.88 0.46
CA THR A 49 -9.79 7.06 1.03
C THR A 49 -9.35 5.61 0.99
N GLU A 50 -10.01 4.76 1.77
CA GLU A 50 -9.80 3.31 1.70
C GLU A 50 -9.91 2.82 0.26
N ALA A 51 -9.01 1.90 -0.08
CA ALA A 51 -9.04 1.20 -1.36
C ALA A 51 -10.30 0.34 -1.41
N LEU A 52 -10.95 0.32 -2.58
CA LEU A 52 -12.07 -0.56 -2.83
C LEU A 52 -11.56 -2.00 -2.96
N GLN A 53 -12.46 -2.97 -2.80
CA GLN A 53 -12.11 -4.39 -2.95
C GLN A 53 -11.33 -4.73 -4.25
N PRO A 54 -11.73 -4.27 -5.45
CA PRO A 54 -10.95 -4.54 -6.66
C PRO A 54 -9.57 -3.87 -6.63
N GLU A 55 -9.45 -2.67 -6.06
CA GLU A 55 -8.17 -1.96 -5.92
C GLU A 55 -7.23 -2.68 -4.94
N MET A 56 -7.78 -3.22 -3.84
CA MET A 56 -7.04 -4.05 -2.89
C MET A 56 -6.50 -5.33 -3.54
N LEU A 57 -7.29 -5.97 -4.41
CA LEU A 57 -6.86 -7.18 -5.13
C LEU A 57 -5.75 -6.89 -6.14
N ASP A 58 -5.87 -5.81 -6.90
CA ASP A 58 -4.87 -5.37 -7.87
C ASP A 58 -3.53 -5.00 -7.19
N LEU A 59 -3.60 -4.25 -6.08
CA LEU A 59 -2.42 -3.94 -5.27
C LEU A 59 -1.79 -5.20 -4.66
N ALA A 60 -2.60 -6.12 -4.14
CA ALA A 60 -2.11 -7.37 -3.56
C ALA A 60 -1.41 -8.23 -4.62
N ASP A 61 -1.97 -8.34 -5.82
CA ASP A 61 -1.35 -9.08 -6.93
C ASP A 61 -0.01 -8.45 -7.32
N SER A 62 0.07 -7.13 -7.39
CA SER A 62 1.32 -6.40 -7.68
C SER A 62 2.39 -6.57 -6.60
N ILE A 63 1.97 -6.68 -5.34
CA ILE A 63 2.84 -6.95 -4.20
C ILE A 63 3.37 -8.39 -4.25
N GLU A 64 2.49 -9.35 -4.50
CA GLU A 64 2.84 -10.78 -4.48
C GLU A 64 3.63 -11.21 -5.73
N ASN A 65 3.27 -10.71 -6.92
CA ASN A 65 3.82 -11.18 -8.19
C ASN A 65 4.94 -10.32 -8.78
N ALA A 66 4.90 -8.99 -8.58
CA ALA A 66 5.83 -8.10 -9.28
C ALA A 66 7.03 -7.66 -8.44
N ASN A 67 6.98 -7.78 -7.10
CA ASN A 67 7.98 -7.15 -6.22
C ASN A 67 8.35 -8.04 -5.02
N SER A 68 8.77 -9.29 -5.24
CA SER A 68 9.29 -10.12 -4.14
C SER A 68 10.46 -9.46 -3.40
N ASP A 69 11.23 -8.64 -4.12
CA ASP A 69 12.39 -7.89 -3.61
C ASP A 69 11.99 -6.76 -2.65
N LEU A 70 10.69 -6.40 -2.56
CA LEU A 70 10.21 -5.38 -1.61
C LEU A 70 10.49 -5.79 -0.15
N PHE A 71 10.57 -7.09 0.11
CA PHE A 71 10.82 -7.60 1.46
C PHE A 71 12.31 -7.61 1.81
N ASP A 72 13.19 -7.55 0.80
CA ASP A 72 14.64 -7.47 0.96
C ASP A 72 15.10 -6.01 1.07
N ASP A 73 14.60 -5.11 0.20
CA ASP A 73 14.94 -3.68 0.17
C ASP A 73 13.68 -2.78 0.11
N PRO A 74 12.88 -2.70 1.18
CA PRO A 74 11.62 -1.94 1.19
C PRO A 74 11.78 -0.44 0.91
N SER A 75 12.95 0.13 1.22
CA SER A 75 13.23 1.56 0.99
C SER A 75 13.23 1.95 -0.48
N ASP A 76 13.63 1.04 -1.38
CA ASP A 76 13.63 1.30 -2.84
C ASP A 76 12.20 1.45 -3.39
N PHE A 77 11.23 0.91 -2.66
CA PHE A 77 9.80 1.02 -2.95
C PHE A 77 9.13 2.15 -2.16
N GLY A 78 9.89 2.99 -1.44
CA GLY A 78 9.34 4.07 -0.61
C GLY A 78 8.61 3.57 0.64
N LEU A 79 8.89 2.34 1.06
CA LEU A 79 8.30 1.71 2.24
C LEU A 79 9.29 1.73 3.41
N VAL A 80 8.74 1.81 4.60
CA VAL A 80 9.49 1.75 5.85
C VAL A 80 8.96 0.63 6.72
N VAL A 81 9.87 -0.06 7.41
CA VAL A 81 9.51 -1.04 8.43
C VAL A 81 9.03 -0.30 9.67
N THR A 82 7.86 -0.68 10.17
CA THR A 82 7.24 -0.14 11.38
C THR A 82 6.86 -1.26 12.34
N GLU A 83 6.97 -1.01 13.64
CA GLU A 83 6.59 -1.96 14.70
C GLU A 83 5.07 -2.00 14.96
N GLY A 84 4.30 -1.21 14.20
CA GLY A 84 2.85 -1.10 14.35
C GLY A 84 2.19 -0.47 13.13
N ILE A 85 0.86 -0.55 13.11
CA ILE A 85 0.02 0.05 12.08
C ILE A 85 0.14 1.58 12.19
N PRO A 86 0.43 2.29 11.10
CA PRO A 86 0.54 3.74 11.15
C PRO A 86 -0.81 4.42 11.46
N GLU A 87 -0.78 5.60 12.09
CA GLU A 87 -2.00 6.30 12.55
C GLU A 87 -3.03 6.55 11.44
N TRP A 88 -2.58 6.76 10.20
CA TRP A 88 -3.47 6.97 9.06
C TRP A 88 -4.24 5.70 8.63
N ALA A 89 -3.82 4.52 9.10
CA ALA A 89 -4.45 3.23 8.89
C ALA A 89 -5.21 2.74 10.15
N SER A 90 -5.64 3.66 11.01
CA SER A 90 -6.36 3.34 12.27
C SER A 90 -7.63 2.51 12.09
N ASN A 91 -8.22 2.48 10.89
CA ASN A 91 -9.43 1.70 10.58
C ASN A 91 -9.16 0.19 10.38
N LEU A 92 -7.90 -0.24 10.38
CA LEU A 92 -7.53 -1.66 10.34
C LEU A 92 -7.81 -2.40 11.67
N VAL A 93 -8.11 -1.65 12.75
CA VAL A 93 -8.26 -2.16 14.13
C VAL A 93 -9.68 -2.58 14.46
#